data_AF-A0A1G8JHQ0-F1
#
_entry.id   AF-A0A1G8JHQ0-F1
#
_cell.length_a   1.000
_cell.length_b   1.000
_cell.length_c   1.000
_cell.angle_alpha   90.00
_cell.angle_beta   90.00
_cell.angle_gamma   90.00
#
_symmetry.space_group_name_H-M   'P 1'
#
loop_
_entity.id
_entity.type
_entity.pdbx_description
1 polymer ?
#
loop_
_entity_poly.entity_id
_entity_poly.type
_entity_poly.pdbx_seq_one_letter_code
_entity_poly.pdbx_strand_id
1 'polypeptide(L)' 'MKIYKSPDKVVIQGKAWQVLHLLKEYRKHFENVRDWTNAGKRK' A
#
# COMPACT_ATOMS: atom_id res chain seq x y z
N MET A 1 -7.50 -10.17 2.51
CA MET A 1 -6.51 -9.08 2.41
C MET A 1 -7.16 -7.82 2.94
N LYS A 2 -6.63 -7.25 4.03
CA LYS A 2 -7.09 -5.98 4.60
C LYS A 2 -5.93 -5.00 4.54
N ILE A 3 -6.17 -3.80 4.01
CA ILE A 3 -5.15 -2.75 3.91
C ILE A 3 -5.64 -1.60 4.78
N TYR A 4 -4.87 -1.29 5.81
CA TYR A 4 -5.11 -0.15 6.68
C TYR A 4 -4.12 0.94 6.30
N LYS A 5 -4.64 2.12 5.97
CA LYS A 5 -3.83 3.28 5.64
C LYS A 5 -3.91 4.26 6.80
N SER A 6 -2.77 4.54 7.40
CA SER A 6 -2.57 5.66 8.32
C SER A 6 -1.73 6.73 7.62
N PRO A 7 -1.69 7.97 8.13
CA PRO A 7 -0.90 9.05 7.51
C PRO A 7 0.57 8.68 7.37
N ASP A 8 1.12 7.99 8.37
CA ASP A 8 2.55 7.67 8.46
C ASP A 8 2.90 6.23 8.06
N LYS A 9 1.91 5.33 7.96
CA LYS A 9 2.16 3.91 7.74
C LYS A 9 1.03 3.22 6.97
N VAL A 10 1.41 2.15 6.25
CA VAL A 10 0.47 1.23 5.60
C VAL A 10 0.62 -0.14 6.25
N VAL A 11 -0.47 -0.70 6.73
CA VAL A 11 -0.51 -2.06 7.31
C VAL A 11 -1.29 -2.96 6.38
N ILE A 12 -0.66 -4.03 5.91
CA ILE A 12 -1.25 -5.00 4.99
C ILE A 12 -1.39 -6.32 5.75
N GLN A 13 -2.61 -6.83 5.87
CA GLN A 13 -2.89 -8.09 6.53
C GLN A 13 -3.45 -9.11 5.54
N GLY A 14 -2.77 -10.25 5.40
CA GLY A 14 -3.15 -11.31 4.47
C GLY A 14 -2.14 -12.45 4.49
N LYS A 15 -2.30 -13.42 3.57
CA LYS A 15 -1.31 -14.48 3.37
C LYS A 15 -0.03 -13.86 2.80
N ALA A 16 1.13 -14.35 3.22
CA ALA A 16 2.44 -13.77 2.86
C ALA A 16 2.62 -13.57 1.33
N TRP A 17 2.21 -14.56 0.53
CA TRP A 17 2.30 -14.47 -0.93
C TRP A 17 1.40 -13.37 -1.52
N GLN A 18 0.24 -13.11 -0.92
CA GLN A 18 -0.69 -12.06 -1.37
C GLN A 18 -0.11 -10.68 -1.10
N VAL A 19 0.53 -10.51 0.06
CA VAL A 19 1.23 -9.28 0.42
C VAL A 19 2.36 -9.02 -0.56
N LEU A 20 3.16 -10.05 -0.87
CA LEU A 20 4.28 -9.93 -1.79
C LEU A 20 3.82 -9.62 -3.23
N HIS A 21 2.72 -10.23 -3.68
CA HIS A 21 2.12 -9.93 -4.98
C HIS A 21 1.65 -8.46 -5.05
N LEU A 22 0.91 -8.00 -4.04
CA LEU A 22 0.42 -6.63 -3.96
C LEU A 22 1.57 -5.60 -3.94
N LEU A 23 2.63 -5.85 -3.17
CA LEU A 23 3.80 -4.96 -3.12
C LEU A 23 4.52 -4.88 -4.48
N LYS A 24 4.57 -5.98 -5.23
CA LYS A 24 5.13 -5.99 -6.60
C LYS A 24 4.29 -5.17 -7.58
N GLU A 25 2.96 -5.27 -7.49
CA GLU A 25 2.06 -4.43 -8.28
C GLU A 25 2.19 -2.95 -7.88
N TYR A 26 2.24 -2.67 -6.59
CA TYR A 26 2.37 -1.32 -6.05
C TYR A 26 3.62 -0.59 -6.56
N ARG A 27 4.77 -1.29 -6.61
CA ARG A 27 6.02 -0.75 -7.15
C ARG A 27 5.91 -0.29 -8.61
N LYS A 28 4.98 -0.83 -9.40
CA LYS A 28 4.77 -0.39 -10.79
C LYS A 28 4.07 0.97 -10.88
N HIS A 29 3.27 1.30 -9.88
CA HIS A 29 2.40 2.48 -9.89
C HIS A 29 2.91 3.62 -9.01
N PHE A 30 3.78 3.33 -8.05
CA PHE A 30 4.28 4.30 -7.09
C PHE A 30 5.72 3.99 -6.70
N GLU A 31 6.56 5.02 -6.66
CA GLU A 31 7.96 4.88 -6.23
C GLU A 31 8.09 4.88 -4.71
N ASN A 32 7.31 5.70 -3.99
CA ASN A 32 7.43 5.85 -2.54
C ASN A 32 6.15 5.45 -1.80
N VAL A 33 6.34 4.91 -0.58
CA VAL A 33 5.22 4.61 0.34
C VAL A 33 4.44 5.87 0.71
N ARG A 34 5.07 7.06 0.70
CA ARG A 34 4.40 8.35 0.91
C ARG A 34 3.38 8.65 -0.19
N ASP A 35 3.66 8.26 -1.44
CA ASP A 35 2.73 8.42 -2.54
C ASP A 35 1.53 7.48 -2.35
N TRP A 36 1.73 6.34 -1.67
CA TRP A 36 0.65 5.44 -1.29
C TRP A 36 -0.36 6.07 -0.35
N THR A 37 0.15 6.73 0.68
CA THR A 37 -0.67 7.30 1.75
C THR A 37 -1.36 8.57 1.25
N ASN A 38 -0.74 9.29 0.32
CA ASN A 38 -1.30 10.49 -0.31
C ASN A 38 -2.30 10.20 -1.45
N ALA A 39 -2.22 9.06 -2.15
CA ALA A 39 -3.15 8.72 -3.24
C ALA A 39 -4.64 8.66 -2.82
N GLY A 40 -4.94 8.54 -1.53
CA GLY A 40 -6.30 8.58 -0.98
C GLY A 40 -6.77 9.96 -0.53
N LYS A 41 -5.89 10.97 -0.49
CA LYS A 41 -6.23 12.36 -0.17
C LYS A 41 -6.56 13.12 -1.45
N ARG A 42 -7.63 12.74 -2.14
CA ARG A 42 -8.33 13.67 -3.03
C ARG A 42 -9.44 14.33 -2.23
N LYS A 43 -9.22 15.60 -1.88
CA LYS A 43 -10.26 16.53 -1.46
C LYS A 43 -10.54 17.44 -2.66
#